data_AF-A0A9N8W2C9-F1
#
_entry.id   AF-A0A9N8W2C9-F1
#
_cell.length_a   1.000
_cell.length_b   1.000
_cell.length_c   1.000
_cell.angle_alpha   90.00
_cell.angle_beta   90.00
_cell.angle_gamma   90.00
#
_symmetry.space_group_name_H-M   'P 1'
#
loop_
_entity.id
_entity.type
_entity.pdbx_description
1 polymer ?
#
loop_
_entity_poly.entity_id
_entity_poly.type
_entity_poly.pdbx_seq_one_letter_code
_entity_poly.pdbx_strand_id
1 'polypeptide(L)'
;MASRKYECGENNKIDVLTAIKYIAHAWKEISSEMVHNCFKYTEILPVIQDNEELVSNDNDNELIKELHMDIEALCLRNVMDLDNFINYLEESNTTEILTDQEILNLTTSVVPEENQNDNEDNSVEICQITHNEALNTVGLLEQYLFQQDFGNMARSEHDEALSKLQRAIRKFQNASLRQVDLEAFFKLVDS
;
A
#
# COMPACT_ATOMS: atom_id res chain seq x y z
N MET A 1 -9.40 -17.25 -42.97
CA MET A 1 -8.29 -16.63 -42.21
C MET A 1 -8.03 -15.25 -42.79
N ALA A 2 -8.55 -14.20 -42.15
CA ALA A 2 -8.31 -12.82 -42.56
C ALA A 2 -7.16 -12.26 -41.71
N SER A 3 -6.02 -12.01 -42.34
CA SER A 3 -4.86 -11.38 -41.72
C SER A 3 -5.17 -9.90 -41.44
N ARG A 4 -5.39 -9.53 -40.17
CA ARG A 4 -5.34 -8.13 -39.75
C ARG A 4 -3.87 -7.69 -39.79
N LYS A 5 -3.51 -6.93 -40.82
CA LYS A 5 -2.25 -6.19 -40.86
C LYS A 5 -2.39 -5.03 -39.88
N TYR A 6 -1.61 -5.05 -38.80
CA TYR A 6 -1.38 -3.84 -38.00
C TYR A 6 -0.26 -3.07 -38.69
N GLU A 7 -0.62 -2.07 -39.47
CA GLU A 7 0.34 -1.10 -40.00
C GLU A 7 0.88 -0.29 -38.81
N CYS A 8 2.18 -0.44 -38.52
CA CYS A 8 2.88 0.37 -37.54
C CYS A 8 3.19 1.73 -38.18
N GLY A 9 2.20 2.64 -38.11
CA GLY A 9 2.33 4.02 -38.55
C GLY A 9 2.86 4.93 -37.44
N GLU A 10 3.96 5.61 -37.73
CA GLU A 10 4.44 6.93 -37.26
C GLU A 10 3.95 7.43 -35.89
N ASN A 11 4.87 7.58 -34.92
CA ASN A 11 4.81 8.42 -33.70
C ASN A 11 3.42 8.83 -33.17
N ASN A 12 2.51 7.87 -33.04
CA ASN A 12 1.18 8.09 -32.49
C ASN A 12 1.28 8.09 -30.97
N LYS A 13 1.55 9.25 -30.37
CA LYS A 13 1.39 9.43 -28.93
C LYS A 13 -0.08 9.14 -28.61
N ILE A 14 -0.34 7.97 -28.04
CA ILE A 14 -1.69 7.53 -27.71
C ILE A 14 -2.19 8.43 -26.57
N ASP A 15 -3.32 9.09 -26.79
CA ASP A 15 -4.00 9.82 -25.71
C ASP A 15 -4.70 8.83 -24.77
N VAL A 16 -4.86 9.21 -23.51
CA VAL A 16 -5.48 8.39 -22.45
C VAL A 16 -6.89 7.98 -22.88
N LEU A 17 -7.67 8.88 -23.50
CA LEU A 17 -9.02 8.56 -23.96
C LEU A 17 -9.00 7.47 -25.04
N THR A 18 -8.02 7.51 -25.95
CA THR A 18 -7.85 6.50 -26.99
C THR A 18 -7.43 5.16 -26.41
N ALA A 19 -6.54 5.15 -25.42
CA ALA A 19 -6.14 3.95 -24.72
C ALA A 19 -7.32 3.28 -23.99
N ILE A 20 -8.15 4.07 -23.27
CA ILE A 20 -9.36 3.56 -22.60
C ILE A 20 -10.32 2.92 -23.61
N LYS A 21 -10.56 3.58 -24.74
CA LYS A 21 -11.43 3.05 -25.81
C LYS A 21 -10.90 1.75 -26.39
N TYR A 22 -9.59 1.63 -26.57
CA TYR A 22 -8.97 0.39 -27.05
C TYR A 22 -9.07 -0.74 -26.05
N ILE A 23 -8.82 -0.49 -24.76
CA ILE A 23 -8.98 -1.50 -23.71
C ILE A 23 -10.45 -1.96 -23.66
N ALA A 24 -11.40 -1.03 -23.65
CA ALA A 24 -12.83 -1.36 -23.64
C ALA A 24 -13.25 -2.18 -24.87
N HIS A 25 -12.70 -1.88 -26.04
CA HIS A 25 -12.97 -2.66 -27.25
C HIS A 25 -12.32 -4.04 -27.20
N ALA A 26 -11.07 -4.14 -26.75
CA ALA A 26 -10.37 -5.41 -26.58
C ALA A 26 -11.11 -6.33 -25.60
N TRP A 27 -11.65 -5.78 -24.51
CA TRP A 27 -12.43 -6.54 -23.53
C TRP A 27 -13.72 -7.13 -24.11
N LYS A 28 -14.34 -6.48 -25.10
CA LYS A 28 -15.53 -7.01 -25.79
C LYS A 28 -15.22 -8.20 -26.69
N GLU A 29 -13.98 -8.34 -27.15
CA GLU A 29 -13.54 -9.46 -28.01
C GLU A 29 -13.16 -10.69 -27.19
N ILE A 30 -13.02 -10.57 -25.87
CA ILE A 30 -12.70 -11.71 -24.99
C ILE A 30 -13.97 -12.47 -24.66
N SER A 31 -13.98 -13.76 -25.00
CA SER A 31 -15.08 -14.66 -24.65
C SER A 31 -14.92 -15.22 -23.23
N SER A 32 -16.04 -15.63 -22.63
CA SER A 32 -16.03 -16.35 -21.35
C SER A 32 -15.18 -17.63 -21.41
N GLU A 33 -15.14 -18.29 -22.56
CA GLU A 33 -14.29 -19.47 -22.79
C GLU A 33 -12.79 -19.12 -22.72
N MET A 34 -12.36 -17.98 -23.26
CA MET A 34 -10.96 -17.54 -23.16
C MET A 34 -10.56 -17.32 -21.70
N VAL A 35 -11.43 -16.66 -20.93
CA VAL A 35 -11.21 -16.45 -19.49
C VAL A 35 -11.13 -17.80 -18.78
N HIS A 36 -12.12 -18.69 -18.99
CA HIS A 36 -12.13 -20.03 -18.40
C HIS A 36 -10.84 -20.81 -18.71
N ASN A 37 -10.39 -20.79 -19.97
CA ASN A 37 -9.17 -21.44 -20.38
C ASN A 37 -7.93 -20.83 -19.71
N CYS A 38 -7.85 -19.51 -19.56
CA CYS A 38 -6.76 -18.86 -18.82
C CYS A 38 -6.69 -19.37 -17.38
N PHE A 39 -7.80 -19.35 -16.65
CA PHE A 39 -7.88 -19.83 -15.27
C PHE A 39 -7.57 -21.33 -15.12
N LYS A 40 -7.98 -22.14 -16.12
CA LYS A 40 -7.65 -23.55 -16.20
C LYS A 40 -6.16 -23.79 -16.41
N TYR A 41 -5.53 -23.06 -17.34
CA TYR A 41 -4.10 -23.20 -17.63
C TYR A 41 -3.20 -22.74 -16.48
N THR A 42 -3.64 -21.76 -15.70
CA THR A 42 -2.93 -21.31 -14.51
C THR A 42 -3.14 -22.22 -13.30
N GLU A 43 -3.91 -23.32 -13.44
CA GLU A 43 -4.28 -24.25 -12.36
C GLU A 43 -4.98 -23.56 -11.18
N ILE A 44 -5.55 -22.36 -11.41
CA ILE A 44 -6.32 -21.62 -10.40
C ILE A 44 -7.69 -22.27 -10.24
N LEU A 45 -8.30 -22.70 -11.35
CA LEU A 45 -9.46 -23.57 -11.29
C LEU A 45 -8.96 -25.01 -11.07
N PRO A 46 -9.40 -25.70 -10.01
CA PRO A 46 -9.14 -27.12 -9.87
C PRO A 46 -9.69 -27.85 -11.10
N VAL A 47 -9.02 -28.93 -11.51
CA VAL A 47 -9.50 -29.82 -12.58
C VAL A 47 -10.67 -30.62 -12.02
N ILE A 48 -11.82 -29.97 -11.91
CA ILE A 48 -13.06 -30.61 -11.52
C ILE A 48 -13.47 -31.46 -12.71
N GLN A 49 -13.52 -32.78 -12.53
CA GLN A 49 -14.10 -33.68 -13.52
C GLN A 49 -15.55 -33.24 -13.73
N ASP A 50 -15.91 -32.97 -14.99
CA ASP A 50 -17.24 -32.57 -15.43
C ASP A 50 -18.33 -33.38 -14.70
N ASN A 51 -18.90 -32.81 -13.63
CA ASN A 51 -20.17 -33.14 -12.96
C ASN A 51 -20.23 -32.77 -11.47
N GLU A 52 -19.16 -32.30 -10.84
CA GLU A 52 -19.32 -31.62 -9.55
C GLU A 52 -19.76 -30.19 -9.82
N GLU A 53 -21.07 -29.99 -9.81
CA GLU A 53 -21.68 -28.70 -9.50
C GLU A 53 -20.84 -28.09 -8.39
N LEU A 54 -20.25 -26.91 -8.63
CA LEU A 54 -19.57 -26.13 -7.59
C LEU A 54 -20.64 -25.82 -6.54
N VAL A 55 -20.85 -26.76 -5.62
CA VAL A 55 -21.56 -26.52 -4.40
C VAL A 55 -20.67 -25.50 -3.72
N SER A 56 -21.04 -24.22 -3.84
CA SER A 56 -20.57 -23.19 -2.94
C SER A 56 -20.89 -23.76 -1.57
N ASN A 57 -19.88 -24.31 -0.91
CA ASN A 57 -20.04 -24.74 0.46
C ASN A 57 -20.10 -23.43 1.24
N ASP A 58 -21.29 -22.80 1.24
CA ASP A 58 -21.67 -21.56 1.93
C ASP A 58 -21.65 -21.76 3.46
N ASN A 59 -20.72 -22.59 3.94
CA ASN A 59 -20.45 -22.77 5.34
C ASN A 59 -19.22 -21.93 5.69
N ASP A 60 -19.32 -20.62 5.48
CA ASP A 60 -18.31 -19.64 5.88
C ASP A 60 -17.91 -19.83 7.35
N ASN A 61 -18.84 -20.31 8.18
CA ASN A 61 -18.61 -20.65 9.58
C ASN A 61 -17.63 -21.82 9.79
N GLU A 62 -17.53 -22.75 8.87
CA GLU A 62 -16.56 -23.86 8.92
C GLU A 62 -15.19 -23.41 8.46
N LEU A 63 -15.13 -22.57 7.42
CA LEU A 63 -13.90 -21.93 6.95
C LEU A 63 -13.30 -20.99 8.02
N ILE A 64 -14.11 -20.18 8.68
CA ILE A 64 -13.67 -19.30 9.77
C ILE A 64 -13.11 -20.12 10.93
N LYS A 65 -13.70 -21.27 11.25
CA LYS A 65 -13.18 -22.17 12.29
C LYS A 65 -11.83 -22.77 11.92
N GLU A 66 -11.67 -23.20 10.67
CA GLU A 66 -10.40 -23.72 10.15
C GLU A 66 -9.30 -22.64 10.26
N LEU A 67 -9.60 -21.40 9.86
CA LEU A 67 -8.67 -20.28 9.98
C LEU A 67 -8.28 -19.99 11.43
N HIS A 68 -9.22 -20.05 12.37
CA HIS A 68 -8.93 -19.93 13.81
C HIS A 68 -7.95 -21.01 14.27
N MET A 69 -8.18 -22.27 13.87
CA MET A 69 -7.28 -23.39 14.21
C MET A 69 -5.87 -23.22 13.64
N ASP A 70 -5.75 -22.76 12.40
CA ASP A 70 -4.45 -22.53 11.76
C ASP A 70 -3.67 -21.40 12.45
N ILE A 71 -4.34 -20.30 12.79
CA ILE A 71 -3.72 -19.17 13.49
C ILE A 71 -3.25 -19.58 14.89
N GLU A 72 -4.04 -20.38 15.61
CA GLU A 72 -3.64 -20.96 16.90
C GLU A 72 -2.41 -21.87 16.75
N ALA A 73 -2.36 -22.70 15.71
CA ALA A 73 -1.22 -23.59 15.44
C ALA A 73 0.09 -22.83 15.19
N LEU A 74 0.02 -21.61 14.65
CA LEU A 74 1.19 -20.76 14.40
C LEU A 74 1.81 -20.15 15.67
N CYS A 75 1.14 -20.28 16.83
CA CYS A 75 1.65 -19.83 18.15
C CYS A 75 2.22 -18.40 18.12
N LEU A 76 1.53 -17.50 17.43
CA LEU A 76 1.98 -16.12 17.24
C LEU A 76 1.95 -15.38 18.58
N ARG A 77 3.02 -14.63 18.87
CA ARG A 77 3.13 -13.83 20.11
C ARG A 77 2.04 -12.77 20.24
N ASN A 78 1.55 -12.27 19.10
CA ASN A 78 0.45 -11.34 19.00
C ASN A 78 -0.55 -11.92 17.99
N VAL A 79 -1.55 -12.62 18.49
CA VAL A 79 -2.60 -13.23 17.66
C VAL A 79 -3.51 -12.11 17.17
N MET A 80 -3.74 -12.06 15.87
CA MET A 80 -4.68 -11.13 15.25
C MET A 80 -6.10 -11.51 15.64
N ASP A 81 -6.93 -10.51 15.99
CA ASP A 81 -8.36 -10.72 16.23
C ASP A 81 -9.06 -10.98 14.90
N LEU A 82 -9.22 -12.26 14.56
CA LEU A 82 -9.75 -12.69 13.27
C LEU A 82 -11.22 -12.26 13.08
N ASP A 83 -12.01 -12.26 14.15
CA ASP A 83 -13.44 -11.95 14.06
C ASP A 83 -13.65 -10.48 13.74
N ASN A 84 -12.87 -9.59 14.38
CA ASN A 84 -12.87 -8.15 14.08
C ASN A 84 -12.17 -7.84 12.74
N PHE A 85 -11.19 -8.65 12.33
CA PHE A 85 -10.54 -8.49 11.02
C PHE A 85 -11.47 -8.85 9.85
N ILE A 86 -12.24 -9.93 9.98
CA ILE A 86 -13.19 -10.38 8.95
C ILE A 86 -14.47 -9.52 8.98
N ASN A 87 -14.97 -9.15 10.16
CA ASN A 87 -16.21 -8.41 10.33
C ASN A 87 -15.94 -7.05 10.99
N TYR A 88 -15.17 -6.22 10.32
CA TYR A 88 -14.81 -4.91 10.87
C TYR A 88 -16.06 -4.04 11.04
N LEU A 89 -16.33 -3.61 12.27
CA LEU A 89 -17.59 -2.94 12.64
C LEU A 89 -17.89 -1.69 11.79
N GLU A 90 -16.86 -0.96 11.34
CA GLU A 90 -17.06 0.24 10.52
C GLU A 90 -17.40 -0.06 9.05
N GLU A 91 -17.20 -1.29 8.54
CA GLU A 91 -17.62 -1.63 7.17
C GLU A 91 -19.15 -1.53 7.02
N SER A 92 -19.91 -1.87 8.07
CA SER A 92 -21.38 -1.83 8.05
C SER A 92 -21.95 -0.42 7.85
N ASN A 93 -21.19 0.62 8.19
CA ASN A 93 -21.59 2.02 8.06
C ASN A 93 -21.48 2.55 6.62
N THR A 94 -20.82 1.83 5.71
CA THR A 94 -20.65 2.25 4.31
C THR A 94 -21.83 1.89 3.39
N THR A 95 -22.88 1.27 3.94
CA THR A 95 -24.08 0.91 3.19
C THR A 95 -25.01 2.11 2.93
N GLU A 96 -24.71 3.28 3.48
CA GLU A 96 -25.44 4.52 3.18
C GLU A 96 -24.98 5.07 1.82
N ILE A 97 -25.63 4.58 0.75
CA ILE A 97 -25.44 5.09 -0.60
C ILE A 97 -25.96 6.54 -0.61
N LEU A 98 -25.05 7.50 -0.75
CA LEU A 98 -25.39 8.91 -0.92
C LEU A 98 -26.36 9.09 -2.09
N THR A 99 -27.42 9.85 -1.86
CA THR A 99 -28.34 10.26 -2.92
C THR A 99 -27.69 11.29 -3.84
N ASP A 100 -28.15 11.38 -5.09
CA ASP A 100 -27.63 12.34 -6.07
C ASP A 100 -27.62 13.80 -5.54
N GLN A 101 -28.57 14.15 -4.66
CA GLN A 101 -28.64 15.47 -4.03
C GLN A 101 -27.53 15.70 -2.99
N GLU A 102 -27.16 14.67 -2.23
CA GLU A 102 -26.08 14.75 -1.24
C GLU A 102 -24.72 14.86 -1.93
N ILE A 103 -24.53 14.15 -3.04
CA ILE A 103 -23.33 14.24 -3.88
C ILE A 103 -23.17 15.66 -4.46
N LEU A 104 -24.27 16.26 -4.93
CA LEU A 104 -24.26 17.63 -5.44
C LEU A 104 -23.97 18.67 -4.35
N ASN A 105 -24.48 18.49 -3.14
CA ASN A 105 -24.22 19.39 -2.02
C ASN A 105 -22.75 19.37 -1.58
N LEU A 106 -22.11 18.19 -1.55
CA LEU A 106 -20.68 18.06 -1.25
C LEU A 106 -19.78 18.74 -2.30
N THR A 107 -20.21 18.77 -3.55
CA THR A 107 -19.44 19.37 -4.66
C THR A 107 -19.68 20.87 -4.82
N THR A 108 -20.76 21.43 -4.27
CA THR A 108 -21.10 22.86 -4.38
C THR A 108 -20.88 23.67 -3.10
N SER A 109 -20.72 23.04 -1.94
CA SER A 109 -20.31 23.73 -0.70
C SER A 109 -18.82 24.05 -0.70
N VAL A 110 -18.45 25.13 -1.37
CA VAL A 110 -17.21 25.86 -1.04
C VAL A 110 -17.50 26.66 0.22
N VAL A 111 -17.02 26.17 1.37
CA VAL A 111 -17.07 26.91 2.64
C VAL A 111 -16.12 28.11 2.52
N PRO A 112 -16.56 29.35 2.82
CA PRO A 112 -15.64 30.47 2.94
C PRO A 112 -14.75 30.27 4.17
N GLU A 113 -13.43 30.35 3.98
CA GLU A 113 -12.46 30.27 5.07
C GLU A 113 -12.73 31.33 6.13
N GLU A 114 -13.18 30.90 7.30
CA GLU A 114 -13.22 31.74 8.49
C GLU A 114 -11.85 31.70 9.16
N ASN A 115 -11.17 32.86 9.07
CA ASN A 115 -9.94 33.22 9.78
C ASN A 115 -9.95 32.78 11.25
N GLN A 116 -9.18 31.75 11.59
CA GLN A 116 -8.92 31.37 12.97
C GLN A 116 -7.55 31.89 13.42
N ASN A 117 -7.62 33.10 13.99
CA ASN A 117 -6.90 33.60 15.16
C ASN A 117 -5.50 32.99 15.45
N ASP A 118 -4.47 33.81 15.22
CA ASP A 118 -3.11 33.62 15.69
C ASP A 118 -3.08 33.35 17.21
N ASN A 119 -2.77 32.11 17.57
CA ASN A 119 -2.37 31.78 18.93
C ASN A 119 -0.84 31.79 18.94
N GLU A 120 -0.25 32.82 19.56
CA GLU A 120 1.19 32.92 19.78
C GLU A 120 1.66 31.72 20.63
N ASP A 121 2.15 30.69 19.94
CA ASP A 121 2.84 29.56 20.56
C ASP A 121 4.28 29.98 20.90
N ASN A 122 4.52 30.29 22.17
CA ASN A 122 5.85 30.51 22.74
C ASN A 122 6.60 29.18 23.03
N SER A 123 6.23 28.08 22.39
CA SER A 123 7.06 26.89 22.35
C SER A 123 8.35 27.21 21.60
N VAL A 124 9.50 27.05 22.27
CA VAL A 124 10.79 27.02 21.57
C VAL A 124 10.68 25.89 20.55
N GLU A 125 10.60 26.26 19.28
CA GLU A 125 10.52 25.34 18.16
C GLU A 125 11.78 24.45 18.18
N ILE A 126 11.68 23.30 18.85
CA ILE A 126 12.71 22.27 18.77
C ILE A 126 12.55 21.71 17.36
N CYS A 127 13.27 22.28 16.40
CA CYS A 127 13.34 21.76 15.05
C CYS A 127 13.72 20.27 15.14
N GLN A 128 12.77 19.41 14.82
CA GLN A 128 12.99 17.97 14.83
C GLN A 128 14.03 17.65 13.75
N ILE A 129 15.19 17.13 14.17
CA ILE A 129 16.25 16.74 13.24
C ILE A 129 15.69 15.64 12.34
N THR A 130 15.77 15.86 11.03
CA THR A 130 15.27 14.88 10.05
C THR A 130 16.16 13.64 10.01
N HIS A 131 15.61 12.50 9.60
CA HIS A 131 16.39 11.27 9.43
C HIS A 131 17.58 11.45 8.47
N ASN A 132 17.42 12.28 7.43
CA ASN A 132 18.48 12.56 6.47
C ASN A 132 19.60 13.41 7.07
N GLU A 133 19.29 14.42 7.89
CA GLU A 133 20.29 15.20 8.63
C GLU A 133 21.05 14.33 9.64
N ALA A 134 20.35 13.43 10.33
CA ALA A 134 20.97 12.46 11.24
C ALA A 134 21.94 11.52 10.48
N LEU A 135 21.58 11.04 9.28
CA LEU A 135 22.48 10.22 8.47
C LEU A 135 23.68 11.01 7.95
N ASN A 136 23.47 12.25 7.51
CA ASN A 136 24.54 13.13 7.02
C ASN A 136 25.56 13.46 8.12
N THR A 137 25.09 13.71 9.33
CA THR A 137 25.98 13.96 10.48
C THR A 137 26.78 12.73 10.88
N VAL A 138 26.22 11.52 10.77
CA VAL A 138 26.99 10.28 10.96
C VAL A 138 28.06 10.11 9.88
N GLY A 139 27.76 10.40 8.62
CA GLY A 139 28.77 10.40 7.54
C GLY A 139 29.88 11.44 7.75
N LEU A 140 29.54 12.61 8.29
CA LEU A 140 30.53 13.63 8.67
C LEU A 140 31.44 13.16 9.81
N LEU A 141 30.88 12.44 10.80
CA LEU A 141 31.64 11.83 11.89
C LEU A 141 32.56 10.72 11.40
N GLU A 142 32.09 9.87 10.49
CA GLU A 142 32.92 8.85 9.82
C GLU A 142 34.11 9.49 9.09
N GLN A 143 33.87 10.58 8.36
CA GLN A 143 34.92 11.31 7.66
C GLN A 143 35.93 11.95 8.63
N TYR A 144 35.45 12.54 9.72
CA TYR A 144 36.31 13.11 10.77
C TYR A 144 37.20 12.05 11.42
N LEU A 145 36.63 10.89 11.74
CA LEU A 145 37.38 9.77 12.34
C LEU A 145 38.37 9.15 11.35
N PHE A 146 38.04 9.11 10.06
CA PHE A 146 38.97 8.68 9.00
C PHE A 146 40.18 9.62 8.85
N GLN A 147 39.99 10.92 9.10
CA GLN A 147 41.04 11.93 9.03
C GLN A 147 41.98 11.92 10.25
N GLN A 148 41.53 11.36 11.37
CA GLN A 148 42.37 11.21 12.56
C GLN A 148 43.12 9.88 12.54
N ASP A 149 44.38 9.93 12.93
CA ASP A 149 45.29 8.77 12.93
C ASP A 149 45.07 7.91 14.18
N PHE A 150 43.83 7.42 14.35
CA PHE A 150 43.50 6.44 15.38
C PHE A 150 44.10 5.09 15.00
N GLY A 151 44.82 4.46 15.94
CA GLY A 151 45.36 3.11 15.73
C GLY A 151 44.28 2.12 15.29
N ASN A 152 44.65 1.14 14.45
CA ASN A 152 43.74 0.23 13.74
C ASN A 152 42.65 -0.44 14.61
N MET A 153 42.91 -0.67 15.91
CA MET A 153 41.95 -1.25 16.85
C MET A 153 40.84 -0.28 17.25
N ALA A 154 41.19 0.96 17.61
CA ALA A 154 40.20 2.00 17.97
C ALA A 154 39.32 2.36 16.77
N ARG A 155 39.90 2.35 15.57
CA ARG A 155 39.17 2.57 14.31
C ARG A 155 38.06 1.53 14.08
N SER A 156 38.35 0.25 14.33
CA SER A 156 37.35 -0.83 14.18
C SER A 156 36.19 -0.69 15.16
N GLU A 157 36.44 -0.26 16.40
CA GLU A 157 35.39 -0.05 17.40
C GLU A 157 34.50 1.14 17.05
N HIS A 158 35.10 2.23 16.54
CA HIS A 158 34.36 3.40 16.08
C HIS A 158 33.50 3.09 14.85
N ASP A 159 34.03 2.35 13.88
CA ASP A 159 33.28 1.94 12.68
C ASP A 159 32.08 1.04 13.05
N GLU A 160 32.24 0.14 14.03
CA GLU A 160 31.14 -0.69 14.54
C GLU A 160 30.06 0.16 15.23
N ALA A 161 30.47 1.15 16.03
CA ALA A 161 29.55 2.04 16.74
C ALA A 161 28.74 2.91 15.76
N LEU A 162 29.39 3.49 14.74
CA LEU A 162 28.72 4.30 13.72
C LEU A 162 27.79 3.45 12.86
N SER A 163 28.20 2.24 12.49
CA SER A 163 27.35 1.28 11.77
C SER A 163 26.09 0.93 12.56
N LYS A 164 26.20 0.72 13.88
CA LYS A 164 25.05 0.48 14.75
C LYS A 164 24.11 1.69 14.78
N LEU A 165 24.68 2.90 14.84
CA LEU A 165 23.91 4.14 14.85
C LEU A 165 23.18 4.38 13.51
N GLN A 166 23.86 4.22 12.38
CA GLN A 166 23.24 4.28 11.04
C GLN A 166 22.10 3.26 10.91
N ARG A 167 22.32 2.02 11.38
CA ARG A 167 21.32 0.96 11.33
C ARG A 167 20.10 1.29 12.21
N ALA A 168 20.32 1.91 13.37
CA ALA A 168 19.23 2.38 14.22
C ALA A 168 18.42 3.47 13.53
N ILE A 169 19.06 4.49 12.97
CA ILE A 169 18.39 5.60 12.26
C ILE A 169 17.57 5.07 11.09
N ARG A 170 18.14 4.19 10.25
CA ARG A 170 17.41 3.56 9.14
C ARG A 170 16.24 2.70 9.61
N LYS A 171 16.37 2.01 10.74
CA LYS A 171 15.26 1.21 11.32
C LYS A 171 14.11 2.12 11.76
N PHE A 172 14.41 3.28 12.36
CA PHE A 172 13.40 4.28 12.71
C PHE A 172 12.76 4.89 11.47
N GLN A 173 13.55 5.27 10.47
CA GLN A 173 13.04 5.77 9.19
C GLN A 173 12.10 4.76 8.52
N ASN A 174 12.52 3.49 8.43
CA ASN A 174 11.69 2.43 7.85
C ASN A 174 10.43 2.15 8.67
N ALA A 175 10.47 2.31 10.00
CA ALA A 175 9.28 2.21 10.84
C ALA A 175 8.33 3.40 10.64
N SER A 176 8.87 4.61 10.41
CA SER A 176 8.10 5.81 10.10
C SER A 176 7.50 5.82 8.69
N LEU A 177 8.13 5.10 7.74
CA LEU A 177 7.65 4.95 6.37
C LEU A 177 6.62 3.82 6.21
N ARG A 178 6.33 3.07 7.28
CA ARG A 178 5.24 2.10 7.25
C ARG A 178 3.93 2.85 7.24
N GLN A 179 3.07 2.51 6.29
CA GLN A 179 1.68 2.93 6.31
C GLN A 179 1.05 2.34 7.58
N VAL A 180 0.86 3.17 8.60
CA VAL A 180 0.29 2.77 9.89
C VAL A 180 -1.22 2.63 9.77
N ASP A 181 -1.81 3.36 8.81
CA ASP A 181 -3.24 3.49 8.59
C ASP A 181 -3.50 3.82 7.11
N LEU A 182 -4.53 3.23 6.52
CA LEU A 182 -4.96 3.48 5.13
C LEU A 182 -5.32 4.95 4.93
N GLU A 183 -5.93 5.56 5.94
CA GLU A 183 -6.37 6.96 5.94
C GLU A 183 -5.21 7.96 5.81
N ALA A 184 -4.00 7.60 6.26
CA ALA A 184 -2.82 8.46 6.12
C ALA A 184 -2.35 8.62 4.66
N PHE A 185 -2.70 7.68 3.78
CA PHE A 185 -2.35 7.74 2.36
C PHE A 185 -3.22 8.73 1.60
N PHE A 186 -4.53 8.78 1.90
CA PHE A 186 -5.45 9.70 1.23
C PHE A 186 -5.20 11.16 1.64
N LYS A 187 -4.77 11.41 2.88
CA LYS A 187 -4.41 12.77 3.37
C LYS A 187 -3.16 13.38 2.71
N LEU A 188 -2.30 12.58 2.09
CA LEU A 188 -1.09 13.04 1.40
C LEU A 188 -1.35 13.50 -0.04
N VAL A 189 -2.53 13.18 -0.60
CA VAL A 189 -2.88 13.52 -1.99
C VAL A 189 -3.58 14.89 -2.10
N ASP A 190 -4.04 15.44 -0.97
CA ASP A 190 -4.76 16.71 -0.89
C ASP A 190 -3.90 17.91 -0.42
N SER A 191 -2.56 17.82 -0.50
CA SER A 191 -1.63 18.95 -0.31
C SER A 191 -0.82 19.24 -1.56
#